data_AF-T1B8T1-F1
#
_entry.id   AF-T1B8T1-F1
#
_cell.length_a   1.000
_cell.length_b   1.000
_cell.length_c   1.000
_cell.angle_alpha   90.00
_cell.angle_beta   90.00
_cell.angle_gamma   90.00
#
_symmetry.space_group_name_H-M   'P 1'
#
loop_
_entity.id
_entity.type
_entity.pdbx_description
1 polymer ?
#
loop_
_entity_poly.entity_id
_entity_poly.type
_entity_poly.pdbx_seq_one_letter_code
_entity_poly.pdbx_strand_id
1 'polypeptide(L)'
;MKAMARIIVAAAVMGGMIAPVFASAPPDFAALSRIVAVSGYEQQLSAAIAHQLDALHPHTDNLGDVWVTVGSGSPHRLIVAAIDQPGYVVSGITAQGYLRVQRLPQREPNPVFDTLSFAQPAYVVTPKGLLNGGFAGLSIHLAPGRLDPPSMSHIDNLYLDIGAHSAAEARAAGADILDPVRLAQAPMTIGADDEAGAAAGDRFGWEALLEAAQGLAHARARGTTTIAFVTQQWLGGRGLARLLTELPVDEMIFVGRIDPQSPAAGGTISGLQPGAGVVIGTTAAGTASLPDALQSLALAHHIAARTVAAKPPVIGGFGDKPNAAAFRPARRADALSGDARRDVLAGGPAPADASARGLHRRTGDRHERGE
;
A
#
# COMPACT_ATOMS: atom_id res chain seq x y z
N MET A 1 53.19 17.67 -32.39
CA MET A 1 52.39 18.84 -31.97
C MET A 1 50.91 18.50 -32.07
N LYS A 2 50.12 19.10 -31.19
CA LYS A 2 48.72 18.80 -30.83
C LYS A 2 47.72 18.84 -31.98
N ALA A 3 46.60 18.14 -31.73
CA ALA A 3 45.37 18.02 -32.51
C ALA A 3 44.77 19.34 -33.00
N MET A 4 43.93 19.25 -34.04
CA MET A 4 42.69 20.03 -34.08
C MET A 4 41.52 19.17 -34.56
N ALA A 5 40.59 18.96 -33.61
CA ALA A 5 39.28 18.38 -33.85
C ALA A 5 38.41 19.34 -34.66
N ARG A 6 37.63 18.80 -35.59
CA ARG A 6 36.59 19.53 -36.31
C ARG A 6 35.37 19.68 -35.41
N ILE A 7 35.14 20.90 -34.93
CA ILE A 7 33.91 21.29 -34.25
C ILE A 7 32.83 21.48 -35.33
N ILE A 8 31.74 20.71 -35.25
CA ILE A 8 30.50 20.97 -35.98
C ILE A 8 29.53 21.56 -34.97
N VAL A 9 29.24 22.86 -35.08
CA VAL A 9 28.11 23.49 -34.40
C VAL A 9 26.88 23.26 -35.27
N ALA A 10 26.01 22.36 -34.85
CA ALA A 10 24.67 22.21 -35.42
C ALA A 10 23.67 22.87 -34.47
N ALA A 11 23.18 24.05 -34.85
CA ALA A 11 22.05 24.68 -34.19
C ALA A 11 20.76 23.97 -34.65
N ALA A 12 20.15 23.19 -33.77
CA ALA A 12 18.82 22.64 -34.00
C ALA A 12 17.78 23.68 -33.57
N VAL A 13 17.21 24.40 -34.54
CA VAL A 13 15.94 25.11 -34.37
C VAL A 13 14.85 24.04 -34.38
N MET A 14 14.44 23.56 -33.20
CA MET A 14 13.22 22.77 -33.08
C MET A 14 12.04 23.72 -32.91
N GLY A 15 11.26 23.84 -33.98
CA GLY A 15 9.95 24.47 -33.96
C GLY A 15 9.06 23.81 -32.90
N GLY A 16 8.49 24.63 -32.02
CA GLY A 16 7.54 24.19 -31.01
C GLY A 16 6.27 23.68 -31.65
N MET A 17 6.16 22.36 -31.77
CA MET A 17 4.86 21.70 -31.73
C MET A 17 4.40 21.79 -30.27
N ILE A 18 3.55 22.76 -29.97
CA ILE A 18 2.82 22.79 -28.70
C ILE A 18 1.85 21.62 -28.77
N ALA A 19 2.30 20.45 -28.28
CA ALA A 19 1.36 19.40 -27.90
C ALA A 19 0.39 20.01 -26.88
N PRO A 20 -0.91 19.71 -26.94
CA PRO A 20 -1.82 20.16 -25.91
C PRO A 20 -1.31 19.55 -24.60
N VAL A 21 -0.80 20.42 -23.74
CA VAL A 21 -0.44 20.08 -22.38
C VAL A 21 -1.76 19.84 -21.67
N PHE A 22 -2.23 18.60 -21.67
CA PHE A 22 -3.15 18.12 -20.64
C PHE A 22 -2.33 17.98 -19.35
N ALA A 23 -1.84 19.10 -18.81
CA ALA A 23 -1.37 19.12 -17.44
C ALA A 23 -2.63 18.95 -16.58
N SER A 24 -2.88 17.74 -16.11
CA SER A 24 -3.71 17.56 -14.92
C SER A 24 -3.14 18.49 -13.84
N ALA A 25 -4.01 19.17 -13.08
CA ALA A 25 -3.56 19.94 -11.93
C ALA A 25 -2.68 19.04 -11.01
N PRO A 26 -1.64 19.58 -10.36
CA PRO A 26 -0.87 18.82 -9.38
C PRO A 26 -1.81 18.23 -8.32
N PRO A 27 -1.52 17.04 -7.75
CA PRO A 27 -2.44 16.42 -6.81
C PRO A 27 -2.57 17.29 -5.56
N ASP A 28 -3.80 17.45 -5.06
CA ASP A 28 -4.04 18.19 -3.82
C ASP A 28 -3.75 17.29 -2.60
N PHE A 29 -2.46 17.14 -2.28
CA PHE A 29 -2.02 16.31 -1.14
C PHE A 29 -2.58 16.81 0.20
N ALA A 30 -2.81 18.13 0.34
CA ALA A 30 -3.39 18.70 1.54
C ALA A 30 -4.86 18.29 1.73
N ALA A 31 -5.63 18.17 0.65
CA ALA A 31 -6.98 17.62 0.70
C ALA A 31 -6.98 16.10 0.93
N LEU A 32 -6.15 15.36 0.18
CA LEU A 32 -6.09 13.89 0.28
C LEU A 32 -5.66 13.42 1.68
N SER A 33 -4.68 14.07 2.30
CA SER A 33 -4.16 13.73 3.64
C SER A 33 -5.17 13.93 4.78
N ARG A 34 -6.25 14.70 4.54
CA ARG A 34 -7.35 14.89 5.49
C ARG A 34 -8.37 13.76 5.43
N ILE A 35 -8.39 12.98 4.35
CA ILE A 35 -9.29 11.82 4.23
C ILE A 35 -8.80 10.75 5.22
N VAL A 36 -9.72 10.28 6.07
CA VAL A 36 -9.44 9.21 7.02
C VAL A 36 -9.46 7.89 6.27
N ALA A 37 -8.33 7.17 6.27
CA ALA A 37 -8.16 5.87 5.62
C ALA A 37 -7.67 4.84 6.64
N VAL A 38 -8.46 4.62 7.70
CA VAL A 38 -8.19 3.51 8.64
C VAL A 38 -8.31 2.20 7.86
N SER A 39 -7.41 1.23 8.09
CA SER A 39 -7.42 -0.04 7.36
C SER A 39 -8.79 -0.71 7.35
N GLY A 40 -9.33 -0.98 6.14
CA GLY A 40 -10.70 -1.46 5.90
C GLY A 40 -11.73 -0.36 5.55
N TYR A 41 -11.39 0.92 5.75
CA TYR A 41 -12.23 2.10 5.53
C TYR A 41 -11.61 3.09 4.53
N GLU A 42 -10.82 2.60 3.57
CA GLU A 42 -10.05 3.41 2.64
C GLU A 42 -10.87 4.00 1.48
N GLN A 43 -12.16 3.64 1.36
CA GLN A 43 -12.95 3.82 0.13
C GLN A 43 -13.01 5.29 -0.34
N GLN A 44 -13.09 6.24 0.59
CA GLN A 44 -13.08 7.67 0.23
C GLN A 44 -11.74 8.10 -0.36
N LEU A 45 -10.62 7.63 0.18
CA LEU A 45 -9.29 7.95 -0.33
C LEU A 45 -9.04 7.24 -1.66
N SER A 46 -9.42 5.98 -1.79
CA SER A 46 -9.37 5.25 -3.07
C SER A 46 -10.15 5.98 -4.17
N ALA A 47 -11.38 6.42 -3.90
CA ALA A 47 -12.18 7.17 -4.86
C ALA A 47 -11.52 8.50 -5.25
N ALA A 48 -10.95 9.23 -4.29
CA ALA A 48 -10.24 10.48 -4.54
C ALA A 48 -8.97 10.25 -5.38
N ILE A 49 -8.21 9.19 -5.10
CA ILE A 49 -7.03 8.80 -5.89
C ILE A 49 -7.44 8.40 -7.31
N ALA A 50 -8.49 7.59 -7.48
CA ALA A 50 -9.00 7.23 -8.79
C ALA A 50 -9.37 8.48 -9.60
N HIS A 51 -10.09 9.43 -9.00
CA HIS A 51 -10.44 10.69 -9.65
C HIS A 51 -9.19 11.50 -10.08
N GLN A 52 -8.14 11.55 -9.26
CA GLN A 52 -6.86 12.19 -9.64
C GLN A 52 -6.18 11.52 -10.84
N LEU A 53 -6.49 10.24 -11.07
CA LEU A 53 -5.92 9.42 -12.13
C LEU A 53 -6.84 9.24 -13.34
N ASP A 54 -8.01 9.90 -13.39
CA ASP A 54 -9.04 9.70 -14.42
C ASP A 54 -8.49 9.77 -15.86
N ALA A 55 -7.56 10.68 -16.13
CA ALA A 55 -6.92 10.83 -17.44
C ALA A 55 -6.12 9.58 -17.89
N LEU A 56 -5.72 8.74 -16.95
CA LEU A 56 -5.00 7.48 -17.16
C LEU A 56 -5.92 6.25 -17.13
N HIS A 57 -7.24 6.44 -17.03
CA HIS A 57 -8.25 5.38 -16.99
C HIS A 57 -7.97 4.35 -15.87
N PRO A 58 -8.12 4.74 -14.60
CA PRO A 58 -7.78 3.89 -13.48
C PRO A 58 -8.73 2.70 -13.37
N HIS A 59 -8.18 1.58 -12.96
CA HIS A 59 -8.92 0.40 -12.55
C HIS A 59 -9.10 0.39 -11.04
N THR A 60 -10.18 -0.24 -10.58
CA THR A 60 -10.43 -0.50 -9.16
C THR A 60 -10.93 -1.92 -8.95
N ASP A 61 -10.62 -2.51 -7.80
CA ASP A 61 -11.12 -3.82 -7.39
C ASP A 61 -12.16 -3.72 -6.27
N ASN A 62 -12.60 -4.87 -5.76
CA ASN A 62 -13.60 -4.95 -4.68
C ASN A 62 -13.03 -4.68 -3.28
N LEU A 63 -11.71 -4.60 -3.12
CA LEU A 63 -11.05 -4.16 -1.89
C LEU A 63 -10.85 -2.64 -1.86
N GLY A 64 -10.92 -1.98 -3.02
CA GLY A 64 -10.70 -0.56 -3.19
C GLY A 64 -9.27 -0.23 -3.60
N ASP A 65 -8.51 -1.21 -4.08
CA ASP A 65 -7.21 -0.95 -4.72
C ASP A 65 -7.43 -0.14 -6.00
N VAL A 66 -6.50 0.74 -6.32
CA VAL A 66 -6.55 1.60 -7.52
C VAL A 66 -5.27 1.43 -8.31
N TRP A 67 -5.34 1.23 -9.62
CA TRP A 67 -4.12 1.17 -10.43
C TRP A 67 -4.32 1.68 -11.85
N VAL A 68 -3.22 2.12 -12.46
CA VAL A 68 -3.14 2.54 -13.86
C VAL A 68 -2.00 1.81 -14.53
N THR A 69 -2.20 1.40 -15.79
CA THR A 69 -1.19 0.66 -16.56
C THR A 69 -0.89 1.38 -17.87
N VAL A 70 0.40 1.57 -18.16
CA VAL A 70 0.87 2.12 -19.43
C VAL A 70 1.92 1.22 -20.08
N GLY A 71 2.11 1.41 -21.38
CA GLY A 71 3.07 0.62 -22.15
C GLY A 71 2.56 -0.78 -22.45
N SER A 72 3.46 -1.62 -22.96
CA SER A 72 3.15 -2.97 -23.40
C SER A 72 4.41 -3.81 -23.51
N GLY A 73 4.29 -5.12 -23.31
CA GLY A 73 5.40 -6.07 -23.38
C GLY A 73 6.15 -6.20 -22.04
N SER A 74 7.30 -6.87 -22.07
CA SER A 74 8.07 -7.19 -20.87
C SER A 74 9.26 -6.25 -20.64
N PRO A 75 9.67 -6.05 -19.37
CA PRO A 75 9.02 -6.57 -18.17
C PRO A 75 7.73 -5.82 -17.84
N HIS A 76 6.80 -6.49 -17.16
CA HIS A 76 5.69 -5.85 -16.46
C HIS A 76 6.14 -5.46 -15.05
N ARG A 77 6.41 -4.18 -14.86
CA ARG A 77 6.81 -3.61 -13.58
C ARG A 77 5.62 -3.05 -12.82
N LEU A 78 5.43 -3.48 -11.58
CA LEU A 78 4.51 -2.90 -10.62
C LEU A 78 5.27 -1.94 -9.70
N ILE A 79 4.78 -0.72 -9.54
CA ILE A 79 5.23 0.24 -8.53
C ILE A 79 4.03 0.52 -7.63
N VAL A 80 4.12 0.19 -6.35
CA VAL A 80 2.96 0.10 -5.47
C VAL A 80 3.20 0.74 -4.12
N ALA A 81 2.21 1.46 -3.60
CA ALA A 81 2.21 2.02 -2.24
C ALA A 81 0.90 1.69 -1.53
N ALA A 82 0.96 1.50 -0.22
CA ALA A 82 -0.23 1.32 0.61
C ALA A 82 -0.84 2.69 0.96
N ILE A 83 -2.17 2.77 1.00
CA ILE A 83 -2.89 4.00 1.37
C ILE A 83 -3.48 3.95 2.79
N ASP A 84 -3.57 2.76 3.36
CA ASP A 84 -4.19 2.53 4.65
C ASP A 84 -3.30 2.89 5.83
N GLN A 85 -3.95 3.31 6.92
CA GLN A 85 -3.30 3.73 8.15
C GLN A 85 -3.89 2.97 9.33
N PRO A 86 -3.09 2.71 10.37
CA PRO A 86 -3.64 2.19 11.60
C PRO A 86 -4.45 3.27 12.30
N GLY A 87 -5.53 2.87 12.96
CA GLY A 87 -6.40 3.76 13.69
C GLY A 87 -7.24 2.99 14.69
N TYR A 88 -8.44 3.51 14.95
CA TYR A 88 -9.43 2.84 15.76
C TYR A 88 -10.75 2.72 15.04
N VAL A 89 -11.65 1.92 15.61
CA VAL A 89 -13.08 1.93 15.30
C VAL A 89 -13.85 2.06 16.60
N VAL A 90 -15.06 2.62 16.53
CA VAL A 90 -15.98 2.64 17.67
C VAL A 90 -16.35 1.19 18.03
N SER A 91 -16.10 0.78 19.27
CA SER A 91 -16.39 -0.56 19.78
C SER A 91 -17.61 -0.60 20.69
N GLY A 92 -18.06 0.56 21.17
CA GLY A 92 -19.24 0.69 22.01
C GLY A 92 -19.57 2.14 22.30
N ILE A 93 -20.79 2.36 22.80
CA ILE A 93 -21.29 3.67 23.20
C ILE A 93 -21.77 3.53 24.65
N THR A 94 -21.20 4.32 25.56
CA THR A 94 -21.56 4.25 26.98
C THR A 94 -22.93 4.88 27.23
N ALA A 95 -23.54 4.57 28.38
CA ALA A 95 -24.80 5.18 28.78
C ALA A 95 -24.72 6.72 28.87
N GLN A 96 -23.52 7.26 29.15
CA GLN A 96 -23.24 8.69 29.26
C GLN A 96 -22.91 9.35 27.91
N GLY A 97 -22.87 8.62 26.80
CA GLY A 97 -22.61 9.18 25.47
C GLY A 97 -21.14 9.16 25.01
N TYR A 98 -20.22 8.63 25.82
CA TYR A 98 -18.84 8.43 25.39
C TYR A 98 -18.73 7.27 24.41
N LEU A 99 -17.84 7.42 23.42
CA LEU A 99 -17.47 6.34 22.52
C LEU A 99 -16.31 5.56 23.10
N ARG A 100 -16.41 4.23 23.02
CA ARG A 100 -15.34 3.27 23.29
C ARG A 100 -14.71 2.88 21.98
N VAL A 101 -13.42 2.56 22.00
CA VAL A 101 -12.68 2.26 20.78
C VAL A 101 -12.03 0.88 20.81
N GLN A 102 -11.78 0.32 19.63
CA GLN A 102 -10.90 -0.83 19.40
C GLN A 102 -9.89 -0.48 18.32
N ARG A 103 -8.66 -1.00 18.44
CA ARG A 103 -7.60 -0.77 17.46
C ARG A 103 -7.92 -1.49 16.17
N LEU A 104 -7.60 -0.86 15.05
CA LEU A 104 -7.67 -1.48 13.72
C LEU A 104 -6.39 -1.13 12.95
N PRO A 105 -5.47 -2.10 12.70
CA PRO A 105 -5.52 -3.51 13.11
C PRO A 105 -5.48 -3.69 14.64
N GLN A 106 -5.94 -4.83 15.16
CA GLN A 106 -5.92 -5.10 16.61
C GLN A 106 -4.51 -5.06 17.23
N ARG A 107 -3.48 -5.41 16.45
CA ARG A 107 -2.08 -5.32 16.89
C ARG A 107 -1.65 -3.86 16.95
N GLU A 108 -1.05 -3.46 18.07
CA GLU A 108 -0.38 -2.15 18.20
C GLU A 108 0.62 -1.93 17.05
N PRO A 109 0.49 -0.82 16.29
CA PRO A 109 1.47 -0.45 15.27
C PRO A 109 2.86 -0.21 15.86
N ASN A 110 2.92 0.35 17.08
CA ASN A 110 4.12 0.58 17.86
C ASN A 110 3.75 0.66 19.37
N PRO A 111 4.73 0.53 20.30
CA PRO A 111 4.47 0.46 21.74
C PRO A 111 3.84 1.71 22.39
N VAL A 112 3.81 2.84 21.69
CA VAL A 112 3.27 4.12 22.21
C VAL A 112 2.05 4.60 21.42
N PHE A 113 1.48 3.77 20.53
CA PHE A 113 0.38 4.17 19.65
C PHE A 113 -0.84 4.70 20.42
N ASP A 114 -1.27 3.96 21.43
CA ASP A 114 -2.41 4.34 22.28
C ASP A 114 -2.07 5.58 23.13
N THR A 115 -0.86 5.64 23.69
CA THR A 115 -0.36 6.78 24.47
C THR A 115 -0.34 8.07 23.66
N LEU A 116 0.06 8.01 22.39
CA LEU A 116 0.10 9.17 21.49
C LEU A 116 -1.31 9.66 21.11
N SER A 117 -2.34 8.85 21.31
CA SER A 117 -3.74 9.21 21.04
C SER A 117 -4.42 9.86 22.23
N PHE A 118 -3.84 9.71 23.43
CA PHE A 118 -4.41 10.21 24.66
C PHE A 118 -4.50 11.74 24.69
N ALA A 119 -5.64 12.27 25.17
CA ALA A 119 -5.91 13.71 25.24
C ALA A 119 -5.79 14.44 23.89
N GLN A 120 -5.93 13.74 22.76
CA GLN A 120 -5.82 14.32 21.42
C GLN A 120 -7.21 14.53 20.78
N PRO A 121 -7.37 15.61 19.99
CA PRO A 121 -8.50 15.74 19.07
C PRO A 121 -8.58 14.56 18.08
N ALA A 122 -9.78 14.14 17.74
CA ALA A 122 -10.05 13.02 16.85
C ALA A 122 -11.26 13.31 15.93
N TYR A 123 -11.29 12.62 14.80
CA TYR A 123 -12.45 12.55 13.91
C TYR A 123 -13.06 11.16 13.98
N VAL A 124 -14.39 11.10 13.99
CA VAL A 124 -15.18 9.88 13.73
C VAL A 124 -15.81 10.02 12.36
N VAL A 125 -15.54 9.08 11.46
CA VAL A 125 -16.19 9.06 10.14
C VAL A 125 -17.49 8.29 10.27
N THR A 126 -18.60 8.95 9.95
CA THR A 126 -19.93 8.33 9.97
C THR A 126 -20.56 8.44 8.59
N PRO A 127 -21.63 7.67 8.31
CA PRO A 127 -22.43 7.85 7.09
C PRO A 127 -23.04 9.25 6.95
N LYS A 128 -23.21 10.00 8.05
CA LYS A 128 -23.73 11.38 8.05
C LYS A 128 -22.65 12.44 7.87
N GLY A 129 -21.37 12.04 7.82
CA GLY A 129 -20.22 12.93 7.75
C GLY A 129 -19.28 12.79 8.95
N LEU A 130 -18.32 13.70 9.05
CA LEU A 130 -17.33 13.70 10.13
C LEU A 130 -17.93 14.27 11.41
N LEU A 131 -17.75 13.55 12.52
CA LEU A 131 -17.94 14.08 13.86
C LEU A 131 -16.61 14.47 14.46
N ASN A 132 -16.56 15.66 15.06
CA ASN A 132 -15.42 16.10 15.86
C ASN A 132 -15.53 15.49 17.26
N GLY A 133 -14.41 15.00 17.77
CA GLY A 133 -14.31 14.55 19.15
C GLY A 133 -12.92 14.76 19.73
N GLY A 134 -12.74 14.34 20.97
CA GLY A 134 -11.45 14.31 21.63
C GLY A 134 -11.32 13.09 22.52
N PHE A 135 -10.18 12.41 22.45
CA PHE A 135 -9.86 11.40 23.44
C PHE A 135 -9.76 12.06 24.81
N ALA A 136 -10.51 11.55 25.79
CA ALA A 136 -10.55 12.09 27.13
C ALA A 136 -9.19 11.93 27.83
N GLY A 137 -8.80 12.98 28.55
CA GLY A 137 -7.64 12.95 29.44
C GLY A 137 -8.04 12.57 30.87
N LEU A 138 -7.21 11.75 31.51
CA LEU A 138 -7.28 11.50 32.94
C LEU A 138 -6.84 12.74 33.72
N SER A 139 -7.66 13.17 34.68
CA SER A 139 -7.31 14.27 35.56
C SER A 139 -6.19 13.88 36.53
N ILE A 140 -5.06 14.58 36.43
CA ILE A 140 -3.90 14.38 37.32
C ILE A 140 -4.21 14.72 38.78
N HIS A 141 -5.19 15.60 39.05
CA HIS A 141 -5.57 15.98 40.41
C HIS A 141 -6.42 14.91 41.10
N LEU A 142 -7.02 14.00 40.34
CA LEU A 142 -7.79 12.87 40.85
C LEU A 142 -6.95 11.58 40.97
N ALA A 143 -5.66 11.65 40.61
CA ALA A 143 -4.74 10.52 40.67
C ALA A 143 -4.16 10.26 42.07
N PRO A 144 -3.76 11.27 42.88
CA PRO A 144 -3.25 11.03 44.23
C PRO A 144 -4.29 10.30 45.09
N GLY A 145 -3.95 9.10 45.57
CA GLY A 145 -4.83 8.26 46.40
C GLY A 145 -5.49 7.08 45.69
N ARG A 146 -5.36 6.93 44.36
CA ARG A 146 -5.74 5.69 43.68
C ARG A 146 -4.64 4.63 43.83
N LEU A 147 -5.00 3.47 44.37
CA LEU A 147 -4.11 2.30 44.45
C LEU A 147 -3.78 1.74 43.06
N ASP A 148 -4.70 1.88 42.09
CA ASP A 148 -4.55 1.42 40.71
C ASP A 148 -5.13 2.48 39.73
N PRO A 149 -4.35 3.51 39.38
CA PRO A 149 -4.82 4.53 38.45
C PRO A 149 -4.94 3.94 37.03
N PRO A 150 -5.99 4.29 36.26
CA PRO A 150 -6.13 3.83 34.89
C PRO A 150 -4.92 4.25 34.05
N SER A 151 -4.44 3.34 33.21
CA SER A 151 -3.29 3.60 32.34
C SER A 151 -3.70 4.42 31.11
N MET A 152 -2.94 5.48 30.83
CA MET A 152 -3.08 6.30 29.61
C MET A 152 -2.62 5.56 28.34
N SER A 153 -1.91 4.44 28.50
CA SER A 153 -1.36 3.66 27.39
C SER A 153 -2.20 2.45 27.02
N HIS A 154 -3.33 2.23 27.69
CA HIS A 154 -4.17 1.05 27.49
C HIS A 154 -5.48 1.44 26.83
N ILE A 155 -5.80 0.80 25.70
CA ILE A 155 -7.01 1.07 24.92
C ILE A 155 -8.32 1.04 25.74
N ASP A 156 -8.42 0.15 26.74
CA ASP A 156 -9.60 0.08 27.61
C ASP A 156 -9.79 1.33 28.48
N ASN A 157 -8.82 2.22 28.55
CA ASN A 157 -8.95 3.50 29.23
C ASN A 157 -9.11 4.67 28.26
N LEU A 158 -9.15 4.42 26.96
CA LEU A 158 -9.48 5.43 25.95
C LEU A 158 -11.00 5.58 25.84
N TYR A 159 -11.45 6.80 26.14
CA TYR A 159 -12.81 7.25 25.89
C TYR A 159 -12.74 8.38 24.88
N LEU A 160 -13.59 8.35 23.87
CA LEU A 160 -13.71 9.43 22.91
C LEU A 160 -15.00 10.19 23.22
N ASP A 161 -14.85 11.48 23.49
CA ASP A 161 -15.95 12.40 23.76
C ASP A 161 -16.33 13.13 22.47
N ILE A 162 -17.61 13.07 22.11
CA ILE A 162 -18.22 13.79 20.98
C ILE A 162 -19.23 14.84 21.45
N GLY A 163 -19.28 15.13 22.76
CA GLY A 163 -20.20 16.09 23.38
C GLY A 163 -21.60 15.55 23.68
N ALA A 164 -21.84 14.24 23.57
CA ALA A 164 -23.12 13.62 23.87
C ALA A 164 -23.27 13.32 25.37
N HIS A 165 -24.48 13.44 25.91
CA HIS A 165 -24.82 13.14 27.31
C HIS A 165 -25.58 11.82 27.47
N SER A 166 -25.84 11.10 26.38
CA SER A 166 -26.42 9.77 26.41
C SER A 166 -26.07 8.95 25.18
N ALA A 167 -26.22 7.62 25.27
CA ALA A 167 -26.07 6.74 24.11
C ALA A 167 -27.06 7.08 22.97
N ALA A 168 -28.25 7.55 23.31
CA ALA A 168 -29.26 7.95 22.32
C ALA A 168 -28.84 9.22 21.57
N GLU A 169 -28.28 10.20 22.28
CA GLU A 169 -27.77 11.43 21.69
C GLU A 169 -26.55 11.19 20.80
N ALA A 170 -25.62 10.33 21.23
CA ALA A 170 -24.47 9.92 20.41
C ALA A 170 -24.91 9.31 19.07
N ARG A 171 -25.91 8.42 19.09
CA ARG A 171 -26.50 7.84 17.86
C ARG A 171 -27.26 8.87 17.03
N ALA A 172 -27.96 9.79 17.68
CA ALA A 172 -28.66 10.87 16.98
C ALA A 172 -27.67 11.76 16.20
N ALA A 173 -26.51 12.07 16.80
CA ALA A 173 -25.41 12.78 16.17
C ALA A 173 -24.83 12.01 14.97
N GLY A 174 -24.90 10.68 14.99
CA GLY A 174 -24.54 9.82 13.86
C GLY A 174 -23.50 8.76 14.16
N ALA A 175 -22.95 8.72 15.38
CA ALA A 175 -21.97 7.71 15.77
C ALA A 175 -22.64 6.34 15.91
N ASP A 176 -21.99 5.31 15.38
CA ASP A 176 -22.36 3.91 15.55
C ASP A 176 -21.13 3.02 15.74
N ILE A 177 -21.37 1.76 16.11
CA ILE A 177 -20.31 0.76 16.24
C ILE A 177 -19.67 0.54 14.86
N LEU A 178 -18.34 0.36 14.87
CA LEU A 178 -17.46 0.19 13.71
C LEU A 178 -17.12 1.46 12.94
N ASP A 179 -17.68 2.62 13.27
CA ASP A 179 -17.24 3.88 12.66
C ASP A 179 -15.73 4.10 12.88
N PRO A 180 -14.94 4.37 11.83
CA PRO A 180 -13.50 4.53 11.98
C PRO A 180 -13.16 5.87 12.63
N VAL A 181 -12.12 5.83 13.46
CA VAL A 181 -11.63 6.94 14.28
C VAL A 181 -10.14 7.14 14.02
N ARG A 182 -9.76 8.40 13.78
CA ARG A 182 -8.37 8.84 13.62
C ARG A 182 -8.14 10.12 14.40
N LEU A 183 -6.90 10.36 14.82
CA LEU A 183 -6.51 11.67 15.34
C LEU A 183 -6.74 12.76 14.30
N ALA A 184 -7.25 13.90 14.77
CA ALA A 184 -7.48 15.10 13.98
C ALA A 184 -6.18 15.92 13.84
N GLN A 185 -5.13 15.27 13.35
CA GLN A 185 -3.82 15.86 13.15
C GLN A 185 -3.52 15.94 11.65
N ALA A 186 -3.64 17.15 11.10
CA ALA A 186 -3.16 17.43 9.76
C ALA A 186 -1.63 17.30 9.72
N PRO A 187 -1.05 16.96 8.55
CA PRO A 187 0.38 17.07 8.36
C PRO A 187 0.85 18.50 8.61
N MET A 188 2.00 18.66 9.25
CA MET A 188 2.63 19.94 9.48
C MET A 188 4.06 19.93 8.92
N THR A 189 4.44 21.04 8.31
CA THR A 189 5.84 21.26 7.91
C THR A 189 6.69 21.52 9.16
N ILE A 190 7.82 20.83 9.25
CA ILE A 190 8.87 21.07 10.22
C ILE A 190 10.10 21.61 9.49
N GLY A 191 10.67 22.70 10.00
CA GLY A 191 11.84 23.32 9.37
C GLY A 191 11.52 23.85 7.98
N ALA A 192 12.43 23.65 7.04
CA ALA A 192 12.26 24.09 5.66
C ALA A 192 11.32 23.17 4.87
N ASP A 193 11.60 21.85 4.90
CA ASP A 193 10.99 20.88 3.99
C ASP A 193 10.63 19.53 4.65
N ASP A 194 10.81 19.37 5.98
CA ASP A 194 10.41 18.13 6.66
C ASP A 194 8.90 18.13 6.95
N GLU A 195 8.33 16.95 7.16
CA GLU A 195 6.93 16.79 7.54
C GLU A 195 6.79 15.97 8.83
N ALA A 196 5.90 16.41 9.72
CA ALA A 196 5.42 15.62 10.83
C ALA A 196 3.90 15.47 10.79
N GLY A 197 3.42 14.38 11.35
CA GLY A 197 2.00 14.11 11.50
C GLY A 197 1.71 12.63 11.50
N ALA A 198 0.44 12.32 11.78
CA ALA A 198 -0.03 10.94 11.77
C ALA A 198 0.27 10.29 10.40
N ALA A 199 0.89 9.12 10.47
CA ALA A 199 1.21 8.27 9.33
C ALA A 199 2.05 8.95 8.21
N ALA A 200 2.85 9.98 8.49
CA ALA A 200 3.73 10.60 7.47
C ALA A 200 4.60 9.56 6.74
N GLY A 201 5.12 8.57 7.48
CA GLY A 201 5.88 7.46 6.90
C GLY A 201 5.08 6.50 6.01
N ASP A 202 3.77 6.37 6.19
CA ASP A 202 2.93 5.58 5.27
C ASP A 202 2.40 6.46 4.11
N ARG A 203 2.25 7.78 4.33
CA ARG A 203 1.70 8.72 3.35
C ARG A 203 2.62 9.06 2.19
N PHE A 204 3.90 9.29 2.48
CA PHE A 204 4.85 9.72 1.45
C PHE A 204 4.88 8.79 0.23
N GLY A 205 4.61 7.49 0.44
CA GLY A 205 4.66 6.49 -0.61
C GLY A 205 3.62 6.74 -1.68
N TRP A 206 2.35 6.90 -1.29
CA TRP A 206 1.29 7.15 -2.26
C TRP A 206 1.33 8.59 -2.80
N GLU A 207 1.82 9.57 -2.04
CA GLU A 207 2.03 10.93 -2.55
C GLU A 207 3.07 10.93 -3.70
N ALA A 208 4.21 10.27 -3.49
CA ALA A 208 5.25 10.11 -4.51
C ALA A 208 4.75 9.34 -5.74
N LEU A 209 3.88 8.33 -5.57
CA LEU A 209 3.30 7.60 -6.69
C LEU A 209 2.26 8.41 -7.48
N LEU A 210 1.45 9.23 -6.82
CA LEU A 210 0.54 10.15 -7.50
C LEU A 210 1.31 11.16 -8.35
N GLU A 211 2.39 11.74 -7.81
CA GLU A 211 3.26 12.63 -8.57
C GLU A 211 3.91 11.91 -9.75
N ALA A 212 4.45 10.70 -9.53
CA ALA A 212 5.03 9.88 -10.59
C ALA A 212 4.01 9.51 -11.68
N ALA A 213 2.74 9.30 -11.32
CA ALA A 213 1.68 9.00 -12.27
C ALA A 213 1.40 10.16 -13.22
N GLN A 214 1.56 11.42 -12.79
CA GLN A 214 1.40 12.58 -13.69
C GLN A 214 2.43 12.55 -14.83
N GLY A 215 3.66 12.12 -14.54
CA GLY A 215 4.70 11.93 -15.56
C GLY A 215 4.49 10.70 -16.45
N LEU A 216 3.67 9.74 -16.01
CA LEU A 216 3.48 8.45 -16.67
C LEU A 216 2.72 8.59 -18.00
N ALA A 217 1.79 9.55 -18.11
CA ALA A 217 1.05 9.85 -19.34
C ALA A 217 1.96 10.17 -20.54
N HIS A 218 3.15 10.71 -20.26
CA HIS A 218 4.11 11.15 -21.27
C HIS A 218 5.31 10.21 -21.43
N ALA A 219 5.36 9.13 -20.63
CA ALA A 219 6.50 8.24 -20.59
C ALA A 219 6.51 7.26 -21.76
N ARG A 220 7.62 7.20 -22.49
CA ARG A 220 7.93 6.05 -23.37
C ARG A 220 8.50 4.92 -22.51
N ALA A 221 7.63 4.19 -21.85
CA ALA A 221 8.02 3.02 -21.05
C ALA A 221 8.58 1.91 -21.95
N ARG A 222 9.69 1.30 -21.53
CA ARG A 222 10.14 0.01 -22.08
C ARG A 222 9.41 -1.08 -21.30
N GLY A 223 8.54 -1.83 -21.97
CA GLY A 223 7.69 -2.84 -21.33
C GLY A 223 6.39 -2.24 -20.80
N THR A 224 5.83 -2.88 -19.78
CA THR A 224 4.57 -2.49 -19.14
C THR A 224 4.86 -1.94 -17.75
N THR A 225 4.29 -0.78 -17.41
CA THR A 225 4.41 -0.19 -16.07
C THR A 225 3.02 -0.05 -15.47
N THR A 226 2.84 -0.55 -14.26
CA THR A 226 1.64 -0.30 -13.45
C THR A 226 2.00 0.47 -12.20
N ILE A 227 1.30 1.57 -11.95
CA ILE A 227 1.33 2.27 -10.66
C ILE A 227 0.06 1.89 -9.91
N ALA A 228 0.21 1.45 -8.65
CA ALA A 228 -0.90 0.99 -7.85
C ALA A 228 -0.90 1.55 -6.43
N PHE A 229 -2.11 1.67 -5.90
CA PHE A 229 -2.46 2.15 -4.57
C PHE A 229 -3.26 1.05 -3.92
N VAL A 230 -2.68 0.38 -2.93
CA VAL A 230 -3.28 -0.83 -2.31
C VAL A 230 -3.81 -0.53 -0.92
N THR A 231 -4.88 -1.25 -0.58
CA THR A 231 -5.60 -1.17 0.69
C THR A 231 -5.15 -2.28 1.64
N GLN A 232 -5.49 -2.13 2.92
CA GLN A 232 -5.36 -3.19 3.93
C GLN A 232 -3.94 -3.78 4.08
N GLN A 233 -2.89 -2.96 3.92
CA GLN A 233 -1.51 -3.37 4.18
C GLN A 233 -1.30 -3.75 5.64
N TRP A 234 -1.92 -3.02 6.56
CA TRP A 234 -1.87 -3.32 7.99
C TRP A 234 -2.73 -4.51 8.42
N LEU A 235 -3.60 -5.03 7.54
CA LEU A 235 -4.40 -6.24 7.75
C LEU A 235 -3.83 -7.47 7.02
N GLY A 236 -2.52 -7.44 6.77
CA GLY A 236 -1.77 -8.53 6.17
C GLY A 236 -1.47 -8.35 4.68
N GLY A 237 -1.58 -7.14 4.12
CA GLY A 237 -1.26 -6.93 2.69
C GLY A 237 -2.27 -7.59 1.76
N ARG A 238 -3.56 -7.49 2.10
CA ARG A 238 -4.64 -8.15 1.37
C ARG A 238 -4.85 -7.53 -0.02
N GLY A 239 -4.82 -6.20 -0.13
CA GLY A 239 -4.89 -5.52 -1.42
C GLY A 239 -3.72 -5.90 -2.32
N LEU A 240 -2.48 -5.76 -1.82
CA LEU A 240 -1.29 -6.20 -2.57
C LEU A 240 -1.35 -7.67 -3.01
N ALA A 241 -1.78 -8.57 -2.12
CA ALA A 241 -1.96 -9.98 -2.47
C ALA A 241 -3.00 -10.16 -3.58
N ARG A 242 -4.13 -9.45 -3.54
CA ARG A 242 -5.15 -9.49 -4.58
C ARG A 242 -4.61 -8.97 -5.91
N LEU A 243 -3.99 -7.80 -5.91
CA LEU A 243 -3.45 -7.18 -7.11
C LEU A 243 -2.43 -8.08 -7.83
N LEU A 244 -1.57 -8.78 -7.08
CA LEU A 244 -0.60 -9.72 -7.63
C LEU A 244 -1.24 -10.99 -8.24
N THR A 245 -2.52 -11.28 -7.96
CA THR A 245 -3.27 -12.34 -8.66
C THR A 245 -3.93 -11.86 -9.94
N GLU A 246 -4.14 -10.55 -10.09
CA GLU A 246 -4.80 -9.95 -11.25
C GLU A 246 -3.80 -9.56 -12.35
N LEU A 247 -2.57 -9.21 -11.96
CA LEU A 247 -1.56 -8.68 -12.87
C LEU A 247 -0.39 -9.64 -13.08
N PRO A 248 0.07 -9.86 -14.33
CA PRO A 248 1.24 -10.71 -14.63
C PRO A 248 2.56 -9.96 -14.36
N VAL A 249 2.81 -9.61 -13.08
CA VAL A 249 3.96 -8.80 -12.66
C VAL A 249 5.28 -9.58 -12.74
N ASP A 250 6.24 -9.04 -13.49
CA ASP A 250 7.62 -9.56 -13.58
C ASP A 250 8.52 -8.97 -12.48
N GLU A 251 8.28 -7.71 -12.09
CA GLU A 251 9.08 -6.96 -11.14
C GLU A 251 8.21 -6.05 -10.27
N MET A 252 8.50 -5.94 -8.98
CA MET A 252 7.75 -5.08 -8.06
C MET A 252 8.66 -4.13 -7.28
N ILE A 253 8.26 -2.86 -7.20
CA ILE A 253 8.82 -1.84 -6.32
C ILE A 253 7.72 -1.44 -5.33
N PHE A 254 7.91 -1.77 -4.06
CA PHE A 254 7.04 -1.29 -2.99
C PHE A 254 7.59 0.03 -2.43
N VAL A 255 6.82 1.11 -2.48
CA VAL A 255 7.19 2.43 -1.99
C VAL A 255 6.50 2.68 -0.65
N GLY A 256 7.29 2.78 0.40
CA GLY A 256 6.81 2.99 1.77
C GLY A 256 7.95 2.80 2.78
N ARG A 257 7.58 2.65 4.05
CA ARG A 257 8.57 2.44 5.13
C ARG A 257 9.39 1.17 4.91
N ILE A 258 10.69 1.26 5.17
CA ILE A 258 11.59 0.11 5.14
C ILE A 258 11.69 -0.50 6.53
N ASP A 259 11.44 -1.80 6.62
CA ASP A 259 11.77 -2.62 7.79
C ASP A 259 13.14 -3.28 7.58
N PRO A 260 14.19 -2.84 8.28
CA PRO A 260 15.54 -3.42 8.13
C PRO A 260 15.58 -4.88 8.59
N GLN A 261 16.37 -5.71 7.90
CA GLN A 261 16.61 -7.09 8.34
C GLN A 261 17.36 -7.14 9.69
N SER A 262 18.32 -6.24 9.86
CA SER A 262 19.15 -6.11 11.07
C SER A 262 19.06 -4.67 11.58
N PRO A 263 18.02 -4.32 12.37
CA PRO A 263 17.86 -2.98 12.92
C PRO A 263 18.98 -2.64 13.91
N ALA A 264 19.41 -1.38 13.90
CA ALA A 264 20.21 -0.79 14.96
C ALA A 264 19.36 -0.50 16.21
N ALA A 265 19.97 0.03 17.26
CA ALA A 265 19.25 0.50 18.45
C ALA A 265 18.09 1.44 18.05
N GLY A 266 16.92 1.23 18.65
CA GLY A 266 15.70 1.98 18.33
C GLY A 266 15.01 1.58 17.02
N GLY A 267 15.39 0.46 16.38
CA GLY A 267 14.71 -0.03 15.18
C GLY A 267 15.12 0.67 13.88
N THR A 268 16.19 1.46 13.92
CA THR A 268 16.64 2.30 12.80
C THR A 268 17.66 1.61 11.90
N ILE A 269 17.94 2.20 10.73
CA ILE A 269 19.06 1.80 9.88
C ILE A 269 20.28 2.63 10.29
N SER A 270 21.39 1.96 10.61
CA SER A 270 22.61 2.63 11.05
C SER A 270 23.17 3.60 9.99
N GLY A 271 23.45 4.84 10.43
CA GLY A 271 23.99 5.90 9.58
C GLY A 271 22.99 6.47 8.57
N LEU A 272 21.68 6.28 8.77
CA LEU A 272 20.63 6.94 8.01
C LEU A 272 20.00 8.06 8.85
N GLN A 273 19.70 9.19 8.22
CA GLN A 273 18.99 10.32 8.82
C GLN A 273 17.94 10.83 7.81
N PRO A 274 16.84 11.45 8.26
CA PRO A 274 15.97 12.21 7.38
C PRO A 274 16.77 13.19 6.51
N GLY A 275 16.38 13.33 5.24
CA GLY A 275 17.10 14.18 4.27
C GLY A 275 18.34 13.54 3.62
N ALA A 276 18.80 12.36 4.05
CA ALA A 276 19.96 11.68 3.45
C ALA A 276 19.70 11.04 2.07
N GLY A 277 18.52 11.24 1.50
CA GLY A 277 18.10 10.70 0.21
C GLY A 277 17.25 9.43 0.30
N VAL A 278 17.13 8.72 -0.82
CA VAL A 278 16.26 7.55 -0.98
C VAL A 278 16.93 6.29 -0.44
N VAL A 279 16.17 5.45 0.26
CA VAL A 279 16.66 4.14 0.71
C VAL A 279 16.09 3.05 -0.19
N ILE A 280 16.97 2.19 -0.69
CA ILE A 280 16.59 1.06 -1.55
C ILE A 280 16.70 -0.22 -0.72
N GLY A 281 15.56 -0.78 -0.35
CA GLY A 281 15.51 -2.07 0.36
C GLY A 281 15.81 -3.24 -0.58
N THR A 282 16.68 -4.16 -0.15
CA THR A 282 16.93 -5.43 -0.85
C THR A 282 16.87 -6.59 0.12
N THR A 283 16.36 -7.74 -0.34
CA THR A 283 16.33 -8.98 0.44
C THR A 283 17.60 -9.84 0.28
N ALA A 284 18.42 -9.59 -0.78
CA ALA A 284 19.63 -10.31 -1.28
C ALA A 284 19.47 -11.85 -1.50
N ALA A 285 20.04 -12.53 -2.52
CA ALA A 285 21.13 -12.23 -3.46
C ALA A 285 20.88 -12.78 -4.89
N GLY A 286 21.38 -12.10 -5.93
CA GLY A 286 21.38 -12.54 -7.33
C GLY A 286 21.81 -11.44 -8.32
N THR A 287 22.50 -11.82 -9.42
CA THR A 287 23.19 -10.93 -10.38
C THR A 287 22.29 -9.95 -11.14
N ALA A 288 22.74 -8.68 -11.25
CA ALA A 288 22.05 -7.54 -11.87
C ALA A 288 20.62 -7.37 -11.36
N SER A 289 20.50 -7.12 -10.06
CA SER A 289 19.23 -7.02 -9.37
C SER A 289 18.58 -5.64 -9.61
N LEU A 290 17.25 -5.55 -9.67
CA LEU A 290 16.50 -4.29 -9.75
C LEU A 290 17.03 -3.19 -8.78
N PRO A 291 17.43 -3.50 -7.53
CA PRO A 291 18.13 -2.55 -6.66
C PRO A 291 19.38 -1.90 -7.26
N ASP A 292 20.22 -2.66 -7.97
CA ASP A 292 21.44 -2.11 -8.61
C ASP A 292 21.09 -1.16 -9.76
N ALA A 293 20.02 -1.48 -10.51
CA ALA A 293 19.49 -0.62 -11.56
C ALA A 293 18.93 0.70 -10.99
N LEU A 294 18.21 0.63 -9.86
CA LEU A 294 17.71 1.82 -9.16
C LEU A 294 18.85 2.67 -8.59
N GLN A 295 19.87 2.05 -8.00
CA GLN A 295 21.05 2.76 -7.50
C GLN A 295 21.81 3.46 -8.64
N SER A 296 21.96 2.79 -9.79
CA SER A 296 22.60 3.34 -10.98
C SER A 296 21.79 4.50 -11.58
N LEU A 297 20.46 4.37 -11.60
CA LEU A 297 19.56 5.43 -12.04
C LEU A 297 19.65 6.65 -11.11
N ALA A 298 19.63 6.44 -9.79
CA ALA A 298 19.79 7.51 -8.82
C ALA A 298 21.13 8.25 -9.02
N LEU A 299 22.23 7.53 -9.19
CA LEU A 299 23.54 8.11 -9.48
C LEU A 299 23.54 8.93 -10.79
N ALA A 300 22.93 8.41 -11.86
CA ALA A 300 22.84 9.09 -13.15
C ALA A 300 22.02 10.39 -13.09
N HIS A 301 21.08 10.49 -12.15
CA HIS A 301 20.25 11.67 -11.92
C HIS A 301 20.69 12.52 -10.72
N HIS A 302 21.87 12.26 -10.15
CA HIS A 302 22.39 12.96 -8.97
C HIS A 302 21.46 12.92 -7.74
N ILE A 303 20.68 11.84 -7.60
CA ILE A 303 19.83 11.57 -6.44
C ILE A 303 20.64 10.78 -5.42
N ALA A 304 20.74 11.30 -4.21
CA ALA A 304 21.33 10.55 -3.10
C ALA A 304 20.48 9.30 -2.83
N ALA A 305 21.08 8.12 -2.93
CA ALA A 305 20.40 6.87 -2.65
C ALA A 305 21.34 5.85 -2.00
N ARG A 306 20.80 5.01 -1.12
CA ARG A 306 21.56 3.97 -0.41
C ARG A 306 20.78 2.65 -0.37
N THR A 307 21.41 1.59 -0.86
CA THR A 307 20.89 0.22 -0.72
C THR A 307 21.13 -0.34 0.69
N VAL A 308 20.11 -1.01 1.25
CA VAL A 308 20.14 -1.61 2.59
C VAL A 308 19.43 -2.96 2.60
N ALA A 309 19.84 -3.87 3.50
CA ALA A 309 19.14 -5.13 3.70
C ALA A 309 17.79 -4.88 4.41
N ALA A 310 16.70 -5.24 3.75
CA ALA A 310 15.33 -4.99 4.20
C ALA A 310 14.45 -6.25 4.11
N LYS A 311 13.40 -6.29 4.91
CA LYS A 311 12.35 -7.31 4.81
C LYS A 311 11.40 -6.95 3.67
N PRO A 312 10.84 -7.93 2.95
CA PRO A 312 9.79 -7.65 1.96
C PRO A 312 8.53 -7.10 2.62
N PRO A 313 7.66 -6.38 1.89
CA PRO A 313 6.35 -6.01 2.38
C PRO A 313 5.54 -7.26 2.76
N VAL A 314 4.59 -7.10 3.68
CA VAL A 314 3.68 -8.19 4.05
C VAL A 314 2.76 -8.48 2.87
N ILE A 315 2.65 -9.77 2.51
CA ILE A 315 1.74 -10.29 1.49
C ILE A 315 1.12 -11.57 2.05
N GLY A 316 0.00 -11.41 2.76
CA GLY A 316 -0.72 -12.45 3.49
C GLY A 316 -2.21 -12.37 3.19
N GLY A 317 -2.65 -13.10 2.17
CA GLY A 317 -4.07 -13.38 1.93
C GLY A 317 -4.54 -14.64 2.67
N PHE A 318 -5.85 -14.90 2.65
CA PHE A 318 -6.47 -16.16 3.13
C PHE A 318 -6.21 -17.37 2.18
N GLY A 319 -5.12 -17.34 1.42
CA GLY A 319 -4.75 -18.37 0.44
C GLY A 319 -3.25 -18.67 0.48
N ASP A 320 -2.81 -19.61 -0.35
CA ASP A 320 -1.40 -19.98 -0.44
C ASP A 320 -0.52 -18.74 -0.68
N LYS A 321 0.59 -18.64 0.06
CA LYS A 321 1.51 -17.51 -0.05
C LYS A 321 1.99 -17.41 -1.50
N PRO A 322 1.84 -16.26 -2.19
CA PRO A 322 2.47 -16.08 -3.48
C PRO A 322 3.97 -16.28 -3.31
N ASN A 323 4.55 -17.16 -4.12
CA ASN A 323 5.95 -17.51 -4.00
C ASN A 323 6.81 -16.31 -4.43
N ALA A 324 7.35 -15.55 -3.48
CA ALA A 324 8.25 -14.44 -3.76
C ALA A 324 9.54 -14.87 -4.50
N ALA A 325 9.85 -16.17 -4.56
CA ALA A 325 10.94 -16.70 -5.38
C ALA A 325 10.55 -16.95 -6.86
N ALA A 326 9.29 -16.74 -7.24
CA ALA A 326 8.82 -16.87 -8.62
C ALA A 326 9.17 -15.65 -9.51
N PHE A 327 9.65 -14.55 -8.92
CA PHE A 327 10.26 -13.42 -9.63
C PHE A 327 11.61 -13.87 -10.24
N ARG A 328 11.56 -14.57 -11.37
CA ARG A 328 12.75 -14.93 -12.15
C ARG A 328 13.01 -13.84 -13.19
N PRO A 329 14.24 -13.36 -13.35
CA PRO A 329 14.55 -12.42 -14.42
C PRO A 329 14.25 -13.07 -15.78
N ALA A 330 13.64 -12.29 -16.67
CA ALA A 330 13.31 -12.71 -18.03
C ALA A 330 14.55 -13.32 -18.70
N ARG A 331 14.44 -14.58 -19.17
CA ARG A 331 15.43 -15.12 -20.09
C ARG A 331 15.39 -14.26 -21.36
N ARG A 332 16.56 -13.76 -21.77
CA ARG A 332 16.75 -13.14 -23.10
C ARG A 332 16.05 -14.02 -24.13
N ALA A 333 15.17 -13.43 -24.92
CA ALA A 333 14.63 -14.07 -26.11
C ALA A 333 15.80 -14.33 -27.07
N ASP A 334 16.30 -15.57 -27.07
CA ASP A 334 17.16 -16.04 -28.14
C ASP A 334 16.34 -16.04 -29.43
N ALA A 335 16.86 -15.34 -30.42
CA ALA A 335 16.33 -15.26 -31.77
C ALA A 335 16.18 -16.67 -32.35
N LEU A 336 14.94 -17.08 -32.64
CA LEU A 336 14.68 -18.20 -33.54
C LEU A 336 14.36 -17.65 -34.93
N SER A 337 15.45 -17.43 -35.67
CA SER A 337 15.49 -17.67 -37.11
C SER A 337 15.22 -19.16 -37.34
N GLY A 338 14.21 -19.50 -38.13
CA GLY A 338 13.90 -20.90 -38.45
C GLY A 338 12.70 -21.05 -39.36
N ASP A 339 12.93 -20.75 -40.64
CA ASP A 339 12.10 -21.11 -41.78
C ASP A 339 11.78 -22.62 -41.82
N ALA A 340 10.50 -22.97 -41.96
CA ALA A 340 10.07 -24.23 -42.58
C ALA A 340 8.56 -24.20 -42.88
N ARG A 341 8.23 -23.93 -44.15
CA ARG A 341 6.95 -24.35 -44.78
C ARG A 341 7.14 -25.73 -45.45
N ARG A 342 6.02 -26.46 -45.58
CA ARG A 342 5.75 -27.71 -46.36
C ARG A 342 6.08 -29.01 -45.61
N ASP A 343 5.25 -30.07 -45.54
CA ASP A 343 4.20 -30.68 -46.39
C ASP A 343 3.05 -31.24 -45.49
N VAL A 344 1.74 -31.17 -45.76
CA VAL A 344 0.87 -31.83 -46.77
C VAL A 344 0.69 -33.37 -46.61
N LEU A 345 -0.55 -33.73 -46.20
CA LEU A 345 -1.35 -34.96 -46.44
C LEU A 345 -0.95 -36.31 -45.80
N ALA A 346 -1.85 -36.88 -44.98
CA ALA A 346 -2.77 -37.98 -45.39
C ALA A 346 -3.40 -38.74 -44.19
N GLY A 347 -4.71 -39.01 -44.29
CA GLY A 347 -5.34 -40.27 -43.83
C GLY A 347 -5.91 -40.37 -42.40
N GLY A 348 -7.25 -40.33 -42.26
CA GLY A 348 -7.96 -40.97 -41.13
C GLY A 348 -8.18 -42.48 -41.38
N PRO A 349 -9.14 -43.18 -40.73
CA PRO A 349 -9.92 -42.88 -39.51
C PRO A 349 -9.83 -44.03 -38.45
N ALA A 350 -10.59 -43.87 -37.35
CA ALA A 350 -10.70 -44.73 -36.16
C ALA A 350 -11.33 -46.13 -36.37
N PRO A 351 -11.26 -47.00 -35.34
CA PRO A 351 -12.42 -47.71 -34.78
C PRO A 351 -12.52 -47.54 -33.25
N ALA A 352 -13.69 -47.39 -32.58
CA ALA A 352 -14.70 -48.41 -32.18
C ALA A 352 -14.05 -49.62 -31.45
N ASP A 353 -14.47 -50.16 -30.29
CA ASP A 353 -15.75 -50.22 -29.57
C ASP A 353 -15.53 -50.87 -28.17
N ALA A 354 -16.56 -50.80 -27.31
CA ALA A 354 -16.97 -51.78 -26.28
C ALA A 354 -16.06 -52.11 -25.07
N SER A 355 -16.52 -52.48 -23.87
CA SER A 355 -17.81 -52.52 -23.17
C SER A 355 -17.58 -53.16 -21.78
N ALA A 356 -18.57 -53.03 -20.88
CA ALA A 356 -18.91 -53.93 -19.76
C ALA A 356 -18.10 -53.84 -18.45
N ARG A 357 -18.70 -53.35 -17.35
CA ARG A 357 -19.59 -54.03 -16.34
C ARG A 357 -18.79 -54.64 -15.17
N GLY A 358 -19.23 -54.35 -13.94
CA GLY A 358 -18.83 -55.11 -12.76
C GLY A 358 -19.23 -54.49 -11.43
N LEU A 359 -20.51 -54.65 -11.05
CA LEU A 359 -21.00 -54.50 -9.67
C LEU A 359 -20.28 -55.50 -8.73
N HIS A 360 -19.93 -55.08 -7.51
CA HIS A 360 -20.24 -55.90 -6.33
C HIS A 360 -20.49 -55.06 -5.06
N ARG A 361 -21.61 -55.38 -4.43
CA ARG A 361 -22.21 -54.85 -3.19
C ARG A 361 -21.57 -55.44 -1.93
N ARG A 362 -21.69 -54.65 -0.84
CA ARG A 362 -22.02 -55.01 0.57
C ARG A 362 -20.98 -55.86 1.33
N THR A 363 -20.77 -55.75 2.64
CA THR A 363 -21.61 -55.46 3.83
C THR A 363 -20.63 -55.10 4.97
N GLY A 364 -20.93 -54.17 5.89
CA GLY A 364 -21.49 -54.44 7.23
C GLY A 364 -20.37 -54.77 8.24
N ASP A 365 -20.38 -54.42 9.52
CA ASP A 365 -21.36 -53.81 10.43
C ASP A 365 -20.63 -53.58 11.78
N ARG A 366 -21.02 -52.56 12.57
CA ARG A 366 -20.98 -52.45 14.07
C ARG A 366 -19.61 -52.60 14.81
N HIS A 367 -19.35 -52.07 16.02
CA HIS A 367 -20.18 -51.56 17.12
C HIS A 367 -19.30 -50.75 18.12
N GLU A 368 -19.89 -49.68 18.68
CA GLU A 368 -19.99 -49.33 20.12
C GLU A 368 -18.80 -48.93 21.05
N ARG A 369 -19.05 -47.79 21.71
CA ARG A 369 -19.01 -47.44 23.16
C ARG A 369 -17.70 -47.05 23.88
N GLY A 370 -17.75 -45.82 24.41
CA GLY A 370 -17.48 -45.44 25.83
C GLY A 370 -16.37 -44.38 25.93
N GLU A 371 -16.44 -43.28 26.68
CA GLU A 371 -17.34 -42.69 27.68
C GLU A 371 -17.48 -41.18 27.43
#